data_AF-A0A9D1KVT1-F1
#
_entry.id   AF-A0A9D1KVT1-F1
#
_cell.length_a   1.000
_cell.length_b   1.000
_cell.length_c   1.000
_cell.angle_alpha   90.00
_cell.angle_beta   90.00
_cell.angle_gamma   90.00
#
_symmetry.space_group_name_H-M   'P 1'
#
loop_
_entity.id
_entity.type
_entity.pdbx_description
1 polymer ?
#
loop_
_entity_poly.entity_id
_entity_poly.type
_entity_poly.pdbx_seq_one_letter_code
_entity_poly.pdbx_strand_id
1 'polypeptide(L)'
;MMYWIHPDHPDAHRIFYSHLRQLTTRYNKKKAPLAFVCIGSPLVLGDCLGPIIGTILSQNQCRHVYGTLAQPIHALNLSTACMQLNATDEPPFVIAIDAALGTTAQTGYITIKKGPLFPGKGVGKKLPPIGDIQITGVFDDLTTPSATHLLASFGRCISAGLLQLDTAFQCAK
;
A
#
# COMPACT_ATOMS: atom_id res chain seq x y z
N MET A 1 -16.81 1.93 1.05
CA MET A 1 -16.52 0.95 2.11
C MET A 1 -15.05 1.06 2.47
N MET A 2 -14.75 1.17 3.75
CA MET A 2 -13.41 1.31 4.32
C MET A 2 -13.31 0.32 5.48
N TYR A 3 -12.26 -0.49 5.48
CA TYR A 3 -11.98 -1.46 6.53
C TYR A 3 -10.88 -0.92 7.44
N TRP A 4 -10.99 -1.22 8.73
CA TRP A 4 -10.03 -0.88 9.77
C TRP A 4 -9.57 -2.17 10.43
N ILE A 5 -8.26 -2.41 10.45
CA ILE A 5 -7.68 -3.66 10.91
C ILE A 5 -6.56 -3.33 11.90
N HIS A 6 -6.68 -3.82 13.12
CA HIS A 6 -5.59 -3.73 14.09
C HIS A 6 -4.54 -4.82 13.74
N PRO A 7 -3.27 -4.46 13.47
CA PRO A 7 -2.27 -5.40 12.96
C PRO A 7 -1.85 -6.47 13.99
N ASP A 8 -2.03 -6.17 15.29
CA ASP A 8 -1.69 -7.12 16.36
C ASP A 8 -2.83 -8.09 16.70
N HIS A 9 -3.97 -8.02 15.99
CA HIS A 9 -5.00 -9.05 16.11
C HIS A 9 -4.44 -10.41 15.61
N PRO A 10 -4.68 -11.54 16.29
CA PRO A 10 -4.09 -12.84 15.92
C PRO A 10 -4.27 -13.21 14.43
N ASP A 11 -5.45 -12.93 13.88
CA ASP A 11 -5.80 -13.18 12.48
C ASP A 11 -5.70 -11.95 11.56
N ALA A 12 -4.99 -10.88 11.97
CA ALA A 12 -4.98 -9.61 11.25
C ALA A 12 -4.65 -9.76 9.76
N HIS A 13 -3.62 -10.55 9.43
CA HIS A 13 -3.21 -10.77 8.04
C HIS A 13 -4.27 -11.53 7.23
N ARG A 14 -4.99 -12.48 7.82
CA ARG A 14 -6.10 -13.21 7.16
C ARG A 14 -7.29 -12.30 6.93
N ILE A 15 -7.65 -11.48 7.93
CA ILE A 15 -8.72 -10.48 7.83
C ILE A 15 -8.37 -9.48 6.73
N PHE A 16 -7.15 -8.95 6.76
CA PHE A 16 -6.61 -8.06 5.72
C PHE A 16 -6.72 -8.68 4.33
N TYR A 17 -6.19 -9.90 4.15
CA TYR A 17 -6.26 -10.61 2.88
C TYR A 17 -7.70 -10.82 2.42
N SER A 18 -8.62 -11.19 3.32
CA SER A 18 -10.02 -11.45 2.95
C SER A 18 -10.71 -10.19 2.42
N HIS A 19 -10.52 -9.05 3.09
CA HIS A 19 -11.07 -7.77 2.68
C HIS A 19 -10.44 -7.28 1.38
N LEU A 20 -9.12 -7.41 1.26
CA LEU A 20 -8.41 -7.00 0.05
C LEU A 20 -8.84 -7.85 -1.14
N ARG A 21 -8.86 -9.18 -1.01
CA ARG A 21 -9.32 -10.10 -2.05
C ARG A 21 -10.76 -9.80 -2.46
N GLN A 22 -11.66 -9.56 -1.51
CA GLN A 22 -13.04 -9.20 -1.81
C GLN A 22 -13.13 -7.93 -2.67
N LEU A 23 -12.38 -6.88 -2.32
CA LEU A 23 -12.34 -5.65 -3.10
C LEU A 23 -11.72 -5.88 -4.49
N THR A 24 -10.58 -6.57 -4.55
CA THR A 24 -9.89 -6.86 -5.82
C THR A 24 -10.78 -7.68 -6.74
N THR A 25 -11.41 -8.76 -6.27
CA THR A 25 -12.36 -9.56 -7.09
C THR A 25 -13.58 -8.75 -7.53
N ARG A 26 -14.10 -7.87 -6.66
CA ARG A 26 -15.28 -7.06 -6.98
C ARG A 26 -15.00 -5.99 -8.03
N TYR A 27 -13.81 -5.39 -8.01
CA TYR A 27 -13.49 -4.21 -8.81
C TYR A 27 -12.54 -4.48 -9.98
N ASN A 28 -11.66 -5.49 -9.91
CA ASN A 28 -10.82 -5.94 -11.03
C ASN A 28 -11.58 -6.94 -11.94
N LYS A 29 -12.70 -6.52 -12.52
CA LYS A 29 -13.58 -7.40 -13.32
C LYS A 29 -12.91 -7.94 -14.59
N LYS A 30 -11.98 -7.16 -15.16
CA LYS A 30 -11.23 -7.54 -16.36
C LYS A 30 -10.07 -8.49 -16.07
N LYS A 31 -9.82 -8.82 -14.78
CA LYS A 31 -8.67 -9.62 -14.35
C LYS A 31 -7.33 -9.07 -14.85
N ALA A 32 -7.23 -7.73 -14.90
CA ALA A 32 -6.00 -7.05 -15.26
C ALA A 32 -4.86 -7.44 -14.30
N PRO A 33 -3.60 -7.44 -14.74
CA PRO A 33 -2.46 -7.64 -13.87
C PRO A 33 -2.52 -6.71 -12.65
N LEU A 34 -2.11 -7.21 -11.48
CA LEU A 34 -1.98 -6.38 -10.30
C LEU A 34 -0.68 -5.59 -10.37
N ALA A 35 -0.71 -4.33 -9.93
CA ALA A 35 0.48 -3.54 -9.66
C ALA A 35 0.43 -2.99 -8.23
N PHE A 36 1.53 -3.11 -7.51
CA PHE A 36 1.67 -2.61 -6.14
C PHE A 36 2.51 -1.34 -6.17
N VAL A 37 1.91 -0.20 -5.84
CA VAL A 37 2.61 1.09 -5.81
C VAL A 37 2.79 1.53 -4.36
N CYS A 38 4.01 1.39 -3.88
CA CYS A 38 4.38 1.61 -2.50
C CYS A 38 5.01 3.00 -2.35
N ILE A 39 4.26 3.91 -1.74
CA ILE A 39 4.55 5.33 -1.68
C ILE A 39 5.15 5.65 -0.32
N GLY A 40 6.15 6.52 -0.32
CA GLY A 40 6.80 7.00 0.89
C GLY A 40 8.27 7.32 0.69
N SER A 41 8.86 7.99 1.67
CA SER A 41 10.27 8.36 1.70
C SER A 41 11.01 7.55 2.77
N PRO A 42 12.12 6.87 2.43
CA PRO A 42 12.95 6.20 3.42
C PRO A 42 13.65 7.16 4.40
N LEU A 43 13.61 8.48 4.12
CA LEU A 43 14.18 9.51 4.98
C LEU A 43 13.31 9.85 6.21
N VAL A 44 12.06 9.39 6.24
CA VAL A 44 11.11 9.61 7.33
C VAL A 44 10.64 8.26 7.84
N LEU A 45 10.75 8.03 9.16
CA LEU A 45 10.65 6.69 9.74
C LEU A 45 9.29 6.01 9.50
N GLY A 46 8.17 6.67 9.74
CA GLY A 46 6.84 6.12 9.44
C GLY A 46 6.52 6.12 7.95
N ASP A 47 7.04 7.11 7.20
CA ASP A 47 6.84 7.25 5.75
C ASP A 47 7.59 6.16 4.96
N CYS A 48 8.53 5.45 5.58
CA CYS A 48 9.21 4.34 4.92
C CYS A 48 8.37 3.05 4.83
N LEU A 49 7.12 3.05 5.36
CA LEU A 49 6.20 1.90 5.31
C LEU A 49 6.03 1.35 3.89
N GLY A 50 5.71 2.22 2.93
CA GLY A 50 5.58 1.84 1.52
C GLY A 50 6.89 1.23 0.99
N PRO A 51 8.02 1.96 0.97
CA PRO A 51 9.30 1.43 0.52
C PRO A 51 9.72 0.09 1.16
N ILE A 52 9.46 -0.13 2.46
CA ILE A 52 9.72 -1.42 3.13
C ILE A 52 8.85 -2.53 2.54
N ILE A 53 7.54 -2.31 2.43
CA ILE A 53 6.61 -3.28 1.87
C ILE A 53 7.01 -3.62 0.43
N GLY A 54 7.31 -2.60 -0.38
CA GLY A 54 7.76 -2.80 -1.75
C GLY A 54 9.04 -3.62 -1.84
N THR A 55 10.04 -3.35 -1.00
CA THR A 55 11.25 -4.18 -0.93
C THR A 55 10.92 -5.64 -0.59
N ILE A 56 10.05 -5.89 0.39
CA ILE A 56 9.63 -7.25 0.77
C ILE A 56 8.95 -7.96 -0.40
N LEU A 57 8.02 -7.29 -1.09
CA LEU A 57 7.33 -7.86 -2.25
C LEU A 57 8.29 -8.18 -3.40
N SER A 58 9.20 -7.25 -3.72
CA SER A 58 10.22 -7.46 -4.76
C SER A 58 11.15 -8.62 -4.45
N GLN A 59 11.58 -8.78 -3.18
CA GLN A 59 12.41 -9.91 -2.75
C GLN A 59 11.70 -11.26 -2.84
N ASN A 60 10.37 -11.26 -2.73
CA ASN A 60 9.53 -12.45 -2.88
C ASN A 60 9.02 -12.63 -4.33
N GLN A 61 9.66 -11.98 -5.31
CA GLN A 61 9.38 -12.14 -6.74
C GLN A 61 7.97 -11.72 -7.17
N CYS A 62 7.28 -10.88 -6.39
CA CYS A 62 6.04 -10.27 -6.83
C CYS A 62 6.30 -9.43 -8.09
N ARG A 63 5.44 -9.61 -9.10
CA ARG A 63 5.53 -8.82 -10.33
C ARG A 63 4.93 -7.44 -10.11
N HIS A 64 5.39 -6.45 -10.90
CA HIS A 64 4.84 -5.09 -10.94
C HIS A 64 4.81 -4.38 -9.58
N VAL A 65 5.94 -4.44 -8.86
CA VAL A 65 6.16 -3.68 -7.62
C VAL A 65 6.89 -2.39 -7.96
N TYR A 66 6.33 -1.27 -7.53
CA TYR A 66 6.85 0.07 -7.74
C TYR A 66 7.02 0.76 -6.38
N GLY A 67 8.16 1.39 -6.16
CA GLY A 67 8.51 1.97 -4.87
C GLY A 67 9.10 0.92 -3.94
N THR A 68 10.41 0.98 -3.74
CA THR A 68 11.17 0.15 -2.81
C THR A 68 12.13 1.03 -2.03
N LEU A 69 12.82 0.48 -1.02
CA LEU A 69 13.91 1.22 -0.36
C LEU A 69 15.02 1.67 -1.33
N ALA A 70 15.32 0.85 -2.35
CA ALA A 70 16.35 1.16 -3.34
C ALA A 70 15.87 2.14 -4.42
N GLN A 71 14.58 2.11 -4.75
CA GLN A 71 13.95 2.95 -5.77
C GLN A 71 12.61 3.48 -5.23
N PRO A 72 12.63 4.48 -4.32
CA PRO A 72 11.44 4.96 -3.66
C PRO A 72 10.51 5.73 -4.61
N ILE A 73 9.21 5.65 -4.35
CA ILE A 73 8.22 6.54 -4.96
C ILE A 73 7.72 7.48 -3.88
N HIS A 74 7.93 8.77 -4.11
CA HIS A 74 7.57 9.85 -3.20
C HIS A 74 7.01 11.03 -3.98
N ALA A 75 6.63 12.10 -3.28
CA ALA A 75 5.99 13.27 -3.88
C ALA A 75 6.67 13.83 -5.16
N LEU A 76 8.01 13.81 -5.23
CA LEU A 76 8.76 14.43 -6.33
C LEU A 76 8.75 13.60 -7.64
N ASN A 77 8.54 12.29 -7.57
CA ASN A 77 8.61 11.40 -8.74
C ASN A 77 7.30 10.61 -8.99
N LEU A 78 6.29 10.79 -8.14
CA LEU A 78 4.99 10.12 -8.29
C LEU A 78 4.33 10.39 -9.64
N SER A 79 4.38 11.63 -10.14
CA SER A 79 3.81 11.97 -11.45
C SER A 79 4.44 11.15 -12.58
N THR A 80 5.75 10.94 -12.53
CA THR A 80 6.48 10.11 -13.48
C THR A 80 6.06 8.65 -13.38
N ALA A 81 5.94 8.12 -12.15
CA ALA A 81 5.46 6.75 -11.94
C ALA A 81 4.03 6.56 -12.47
N CYS A 82 3.13 7.51 -12.24
CA CYS A 82 1.77 7.48 -12.80
C CYS A 82 1.78 7.47 -14.33
N MET A 83 2.64 8.26 -14.98
CA MET A 83 2.76 8.25 -16.44
C MET A 83 3.23 6.89 -16.95
N GLN A 84 4.22 6.27 -16.30
CA GLN A 84 4.73 4.95 -16.67
C GLN A 84 3.67 3.85 -16.53
N LEU A 85 2.90 3.85 -15.45
CA LEU A 85 1.81 2.89 -15.22
C LEU A 85 0.69 2.99 -16.26
N ASN A 86 0.46 4.19 -16.82
CA ASN A 86 -0.58 4.43 -17.82
C ASN A 86 -0.08 4.30 -19.28
N ALA A 87 1.23 4.12 -19.50
CA ALA A 87 1.83 4.05 -20.83
C ALA A 87 1.76 2.65 -21.47
N THR A 88 0.91 1.76 -20.95
CA THR A 88 0.77 0.36 -21.39
C THR A 88 -0.60 0.14 -22.04
N ASP A 89 -0.66 -0.70 -23.07
CA ASP A 89 -1.93 -1.06 -23.74
C ASP A 89 -2.93 -1.77 -22.80
N GLU A 90 -2.41 -2.46 -21.78
CA GLU A 90 -3.21 -3.11 -20.73
C GLU A 90 -2.85 -2.53 -19.35
N PRO A 91 -3.47 -1.41 -18.93
CA PRO A 91 -3.16 -0.78 -17.65
C PRO A 91 -3.49 -1.73 -16.48
N PRO A 92 -2.60 -1.83 -15.48
CA PRO A 92 -2.79 -2.75 -14.36
C PRO A 92 -3.90 -2.25 -13.41
N PHE A 93 -4.42 -3.18 -12.60
CA PHE A 93 -5.24 -2.85 -11.44
C PHE A 93 -4.31 -2.46 -10.29
N VAL A 94 -4.32 -1.18 -9.91
CA VAL A 94 -3.30 -0.61 -9.02
C VAL A 94 -3.76 -0.68 -7.57
N ILE A 95 -2.92 -1.25 -6.71
CA ILE A 95 -3.06 -1.22 -5.26
C ILE A 95 -1.99 -0.26 -4.75
N ALA A 96 -2.42 0.88 -4.21
CA ALA A 96 -1.53 1.90 -3.65
C ALA A 96 -1.36 1.70 -2.14
N ILE A 97 -0.12 1.75 -1.65
CA ILE A 97 0.26 1.61 -0.25
C ILE A 97 0.92 2.91 0.19
N ASP A 98 0.50 3.48 1.32
CA ASP A 98 1.06 4.71 1.89
C ASP A 98 1.03 4.67 3.42
N ALA A 99 1.69 5.62 4.07
CA ALA A 99 1.49 5.95 5.47
C ALA A 99 0.65 7.23 5.58
N ALA A 100 -0.14 7.36 6.65
CA ALA A 100 -0.85 8.61 6.93
C ALA A 100 -0.86 8.95 8.41
N LEU A 101 -0.96 10.25 8.69
CA LEU A 101 -1.24 10.75 10.02
C LEU A 101 -2.75 10.66 10.32
N GLY A 102 -3.10 10.21 11.51
CA GLY A 102 -4.48 10.10 11.99
C GLY A 102 -4.65 10.62 13.40
N THR A 103 -5.89 10.56 13.90
CA THR A 103 -6.16 10.85 15.32
C THR A 103 -5.67 9.73 16.22
N THR A 104 -5.55 9.97 17.52
CA THR A 104 -5.17 8.94 18.51
C THR A 104 -6.06 7.69 18.47
N ALA A 105 -7.33 7.84 18.11
CA ALA A 105 -8.26 6.71 17.98
C ALA A 105 -8.06 5.89 16.68
N GLN A 106 -7.35 6.45 15.69
CA GLN A 106 -7.08 5.85 14.39
C GLN A 106 -5.67 5.28 14.30
N THR A 107 -4.72 5.86 15.03
CA THR A 107 -3.35 5.38 15.09
C THR A 107 -3.29 3.90 15.50
N GLY A 108 -2.39 3.16 14.86
CA GLY A 108 -2.24 1.73 15.09
C GLY A 108 -3.15 0.85 14.23
N TYR A 109 -3.96 1.43 13.34
CA TYR A 109 -4.76 0.67 12.39
C TYR A 109 -4.20 0.70 10.97
N ILE A 110 -4.41 -0.41 10.27
CA ILE A 110 -4.32 -0.49 8.82
C ILE A 110 -5.70 -0.22 8.24
N THR A 111 -5.75 0.55 7.17
CA THR A 111 -6.99 0.80 6.45
C THR A 111 -6.93 0.23 5.04
N ILE A 112 -8.06 -0.29 4.55
CA ILE A 112 -8.22 -0.73 3.15
C ILE A 112 -9.48 -0.06 2.60
N LYS A 113 -9.35 0.64 1.48
CA LYS A 113 -10.46 1.38 0.89
C LYS A 113 -10.44 1.32 -0.64
N LYS A 114 -11.61 1.20 -1.24
CA LYS A 114 -11.78 1.34 -2.69
C LYS A 114 -11.64 2.80 -3.13
N GLY A 115 -10.96 3.00 -4.24
CA GLY A 115 -10.73 4.30 -4.89
C GLY A 115 -9.31 4.82 -4.65
N PRO A 116 -8.95 5.92 -5.32
CA PRO A 116 -7.59 6.39 -5.37
C PRO A 116 -7.10 6.92 -4.02
N LEU A 117 -5.82 6.69 -3.80
CA LEU A 117 -5.00 7.34 -2.80
C LEU A 117 -4.69 8.76 -3.29
N PHE A 118 -4.65 9.72 -2.35
CA PHE A 118 -4.31 11.12 -2.63
C PHE A 118 -3.06 11.51 -1.83
N PRO A 119 -1.85 11.15 -2.30
CA PRO A 119 -0.61 11.38 -1.57
C PRO A 119 -0.41 12.86 -1.25
N GLY A 120 0.14 13.18 -0.09
CA GLY A 120 0.51 14.54 0.29
C GLY A 120 -0.66 15.53 0.50
N LYS A 121 -1.91 15.06 0.47
CA LYS A 121 -3.10 15.90 0.72
C LYS A 121 -3.05 16.58 2.10
N GLY A 122 -2.59 15.84 3.13
CA GLY A 122 -2.48 16.35 4.51
C GLY A 122 -1.41 17.44 4.69
N VAL A 123 -0.49 17.58 3.73
CA VAL A 123 0.58 18.58 3.73
C VAL A 123 0.44 19.59 2.59
N GLY A 124 -0.77 19.70 2.01
CA GLY A 124 -1.10 20.70 0.99
C GLY A 124 -0.50 20.48 -0.40
N LYS A 125 0.09 19.31 -0.68
CA LYS A 125 0.66 19.02 -2.00
C LYS A 125 -0.46 18.67 -3.00
N LYS A 126 -0.31 19.12 -4.24
CA LYS A 126 -1.19 18.77 -5.38
C LYS A 126 -0.53 17.65 -6.19
N LEU A 127 -0.69 16.41 -5.72
CA LEU A 127 -0.17 15.23 -6.38
C LEU A 127 -1.26 14.48 -7.13
N PRO A 128 -0.94 13.77 -8.23
CA PRO A 128 -1.93 12.99 -8.95
C PRO A 128 -2.51 11.87 -8.07
N PRO A 129 -3.83 11.61 -8.13
CA PRO A 129 -4.42 10.46 -7.49
C PRO A 129 -3.88 9.17 -8.11
N ILE A 130 -3.76 8.11 -7.30
CA ILE A 130 -3.23 6.82 -7.75
C ILE A 130 -3.92 5.65 -7.05
N GLY A 131 -4.14 4.56 -7.79
CA GLY A 131 -4.71 3.33 -7.23
C GLY A 131 -6.21 3.15 -7.47
N ASP A 132 -6.60 1.90 -7.60
CA ASP A 132 -7.98 1.42 -7.56
C ASP A 132 -8.39 1.03 -6.12
N ILE A 133 -7.41 0.59 -5.34
CA ILE A 133 -7.50 0.32 -3.90
C ILE A 133 -6.36 1.05 -3.20
N GLN A 134 -6.65 1.66 -2.07
CA GLN A 134 -5.67 2.24 -1.17
C GLN A 134 -5.56 1.43 0.12
N ILE A 135 -4.31 1.21 0.54
CA ILE A 135 -3.93 0.64 1.83
C ILE A 135 -3.11 1.67 2.57
N THR A 136 -3.43 1.91 3.83
CA THR A 136 -2.72 2.93 4.63
C THR A 136 -2.46 2.45 6.04
N GLY A 137 -1.20 2.52 6.48
CA GLY A 137 -0.85 2.42 7.90
C GLY A 137 -1.00 3.78 8.58
N VAL A 138 -1.79 3.84 9.67
CA VAL A 138 -2.10 5.10 10.34
C VAL A 138 -1.21 5.30 11.55
N PHE A 139 -0.44 6.38 11.54
CA PHE A 139 0.48 6.81 12.59
C PHE A 139 -0.07 8.06 13.30
N ASP A 140 0.31 8.25 14.55
CA ASP A 140 0.18 9.51 15.28
C ASP A 140 1.28 10.51 14.88
N ASP A 141 2.51 10.01 14.73
CA ASP A 141 3.68 10.75 14.28
C ASP A 141 4.57 9.82 13.42
N LEU A 142 5.16 10.34 12.34
CA LEU A 142 6.01 9.57 11.42
C LEU A 142 7.51 9.64 11.78
N THR A 143 7.89 10.39 12.80
CA THR A 143 9.29 10.68 13.15
C THR A 143 9.69 10.19 14.53
N THR A 144 8.72 9.83 15.37
CA THR A 144 8.96 9.36 16.73
C THR A 144 9.43 7.91 16.76
N PRO A 145 10.13 7.49 17.83
CA PRO A 145 10.52 6.08 18.00
C PRO A 145 9.34 5.11 18.04
N SER A 146 8.16 5.53 18.52
CA SER A 146 6.94 4.71 18.56
C SER A 146 6.49 4.24 17.19
N ALA A 147 6.76 5.02 16.14
CA ALA A 147 6.47 4.61 14.76
C ALA A 147 7.24 3.35 14.35
N THR A 148 8.36 3.01 14.99
CA THR A 148 9.12 1.78 14.69
C THR A 148 8.31 0.52 14.98
N HIS A 149 7.60 0.50 16.11
CA HIS A 149 6.75 -0.64 16.48
C HIS A 149 5.61 -0.80 15.49
N LEU A 150 4.93 0.31 15.18
CA LEU A 150 3.84 0.34 14.20
C LEU A 150 4.30 -0.08 12.81
N LEU A 151 5.44 0.44 12.35
CA LEU A 151 6.06 0.09 11.08
C LEU A 151 6.31 -1.43 10.97
N ALA A 152 6.81 -2.05 12.03
CA ALA A 152 7.03 -3.49 12.08
C ALA A 152 5.72 -4.29 12.02
N SER A 153 4.72 -3.91 12.81
CA SER A 153 3.41 -4.59 12.81
C SER A 153 2.64 -4.39 11.50
N PHE A 154 2.63 -3.18 10.95
CA PHE A 154 2.04 -2.87 9.65
C PHE A 154 2.73 -3.61 8.52
N GLY A 155 4.06 -3.55 8.45
CA GLY A 155 4.86 -4.22 7.43
C GLY A 155 4.58 -5.72 7.40
N ARG A 156 4.60 -6.40 8.56
CA ARG A 156 4.28 -7.84 8.64
C ARG A 156 2.87 -8.16 8.12
N CYS A 157 1.86 -7.45 8.61
CA CYS A 157 0.47 -7.73 8.27
C CYS A 157 0.17 -7.45 6.79
N ILE A 158 0.58 -6.28 6.29
CA ILE A 158 0.33 -5.87 4.91
C ILE A 158 1.10 -6.76 3.94
N SER A 159 2.41 -6.96 4.13
CA SER A 159 3.20 -7.79 3.23
C SER A 159 2.69 -9.23 3.18
N ALA A 160 2.36 -9.85 4.31
CA ALA A 160 1.80 -11.21 4.32
C ALA A 160 0.50 -11.31 3.49
N GLY A 161 -0.40 -10.35 3.66
CA GLY A 161 -1.66 -10.32 2.92
C GLY A 161 -1.50 -10.04 1.42
N LEU A 162 -0.56 -9.17 1.05
CA LEU A 162 -0.24 -8.86 -0.35
C LEU A 162 0.43 -10.04 -1.07
N LEU A 163 1.38 -10.72 -0.42
CA LEU A 163 2.01 -11.93 -0.96
C LEU A 163 0.99 -13.05 -1.21
N GLN A 164 0.07 -13.24 -0.26
CA GLN A 164 -1.01 -14.21 -0.40
C GLN A 164 -1.98 -13.84 -1.54
N LEU A 165 -2.26 -12.54 -1.73
CA LEU A 165 -3.05 -12.05 -2.85
C LEU A 165 -2.36 -12.31 -4.19
N ASP A 166 -1.09 -11.92 -4.31
CA ASP A 166 -0.31 -12.09 -5.55
C ASP A 166 -0.25 -13.56 -5.96
N THR A 167 0.05 -14.48 -5.03
CA THR A 167 0.04 -15.92 -5.28
C THR A 167 -1.32 -16.40 -5.82
N ALA A 168 -2.42 -15.95 -5.19
CA ALA A 168 -3.77 -16.34 -5.61
C ALA A 168 -4.14 -15.83 -7.02
N PHE A 169 -3.60 -14.68 -7.44
CA PHE A 169 -3.84 -14.11 -8.78
C PHE A 169 -2.89 -14.66 -9.84
N GLN A 170 -1.69 -15.11 -9.45
CA GLN A 170 -0.77 -15.82 -10.35
C GLN A 170 -1.27 -17.24 -10.67
N CYS A 171 -1.83 -17.96 -9.70
CA CYS A 171 -2.38 -19.31 -9.93
C CYS A 171 -3.72 -19.33 -10.71
N ALA A 172 -4.36 -18.17 -10.88
CA ALA A 172 -5.67 -18.05 -11.55
C ALA A 172 -5.57 -17.79 -13.07
N LYS A 173 -4.34 -17.72 -13.61
CA LYS A 173 -4.02 -17.66 -15.04
C LYS A 173 -3.54 -19.03 -15.50
#